data_AF-A0A3B3XVV3-F1
#
_entry.id   AF-A0A3B3XVV3-F1
#
_cell.length_a   1.000
_cell.length_b   1.000
_cell.length_c   1.000
_cell.angle_alpha   90.00
_cell.angle_beta   90.00
_cell.angle_gamma   90.00
#
_symmetry.space_group_name_H-M   'P 1'
#
loop_
_entity.id
_entity.type
_entity.pdbx_description
1 polymer ?
#
loop_
_entity_poly.entity_id
_entity_poly.type
_entity_poly.pdbx_seq_one_letter_code
_entity_poly.pdbx_strand_id
1 'polypeptide(L)'
;MAIKYGSPFLFQDVDEYIDPVIDNVLEKNVKGVEGRQVIMLGDKEVHYDPNFKLFLNTKLSNPKYSPAWIVFENLNVLILHTVTLKGLEDQLLSVIMGFEKRELEEQRERLIQETSDNKKLLKNLGDSLLRELATSTGNMLDNTELVETLEETKLKSTEVSLGGVCYAVDIDKLRDGYRPAAKRGAILFFVLTDMALVNSMYQYSLASYLKVFDMSLRKARPDSSLIKRLENIINTLTYNVYNYGCTGKRHEFGITLRPSVLSSLCFFFLLLPQWYDLDAPEQAPFPMQYRKNLSAFQKLLLLRCFRVDRVFRGVTDYVTVIMGEK
;
A
#
# COMPACT_ATOMS: atom_id res chain seq x y z
N MET A 1 29.96 -1.85 22.09
CA MET A 1 30.72 -2.77 21.22
C MET A 1 30.49 -2.47 19.75
N ALA A 2 29.25 -2.41 19.25
CA ALA A 2 28.96 -2.13 17.84
C ALA A 2 29.64 -0.84 17.31
N ILE A 3 29.60 0.25 18.08
CA ILE A 3 30.27 1.52 17.76
C ILE A 3 31.79 1.37 17.63
N LYS A 4 32.43 0.53 18.48
CA LYS A 4 33.89 0.31 18.46
C LYS A 4 34.36 -0.51 17.27
N TYR A 5 33.52 -1.40 16.76
CA TYR A 5 33.85 -2.34 15.69
C TYR A 5 33.18 -2.00 14.35
N GLY A 6 32.56 -0.82 14.23
CA GLY A 6 31.88 -0.38 13.00
C GLY A 6 30.72 -1.30 12.57
N SER A 7 30.18 -2.12 13.47
CA SER A 7 29.14 -3.09 13.12
C SER A 7 27.78 -2.40 13.03
N PRO A 8 26.98 -2.64 11.97
CA PRO A 8 25.63 -2.11 11.89
C PRO A 8 24.77 -2.56 13.08
N PHE A 9 23.98 -1.64 13.64
CA PHE A 9 23.13 -1.92 14.79
C PHE A 9 21.70 -1.48 14.53
N LEU A 10 20.72 -2.32 14.89
CA LEU A 10 19.28 -2.05 14.71
C LEU A 10 18.59 -2.06 16.07
N PHE A 11 17.92 -0.97 16.41
CA PHE A 11 16.90 -0.96 17.46
C PHE A 11 15.56 -1.39 16.89
N GLN A 12 14.99 -2.44 17.47
CA GLN A 12 13.69 -2.95 17.12
C GLN A 12 12.63 -2.40 18.08
N ASP A 13 11.46 -2.05 17.55
CA ASP A 13 10.28 -1.64 18.32
C ASP A 13 10.55 -0.44 19.24
N VAL A 14 11.12 0.62 18.67
CA VAL A 14 11.33 1.89 19.37
C VAL A 14 9.99 2.59 19.59
N ASP A 15 9.66 2.82 20.86
CA ASP A 15 8.49 3.57 21.29
C ASP A 15 8.74 5.10 21.18
N GLU A 16 7.80 5.92 21.67
CA GLU A 16 7.96 7.39 21.67
C GLU A 16 9.09 7.88 22.60
N TYR A 17 9.48 7.06 23.59
CA TYR A 17 10.57 7.36 24.50
C TYR A 17 11.86 6.66 24.07
N ILE A 18 12.89 7.46 23.83
CA ILE A 18 14.26 7.00 23.57
C ILE A 18 15.14 7.51 24.71
N ASP A 19 16.01 6.66 25.22
CA ASP A 19 16.95 7.02 26.27
C ASP A 19 17.96 8.08 25.76
N PRO A 20 18.06 9.25 26.41
CA PRO A 20 19.00 10.32 26.05
C PRO A 20 20.48 9.91 25.99
N VAL A 21 20.83 8.74 26.52
CA VAL A 21 22.19 8.17 26.44
C VAL A 21 22.69 8.05 24.99
N ILE A 22 21.79 7.92 24.01
CA ILE A 22 22.15 7.78 22.58
C ILE A 22 22.19 9.11 21.81
N ASP A 23 21.89 10.25 22.44
CA ASP A 23 21.79 11.56 21.77
C ASP A 23 23.07 11.93 21.04
N ASN A 24 24.21 11.78 21.72
CA ASN A 24 25.53 12.03 21.13
C ASN A 24 25.80 11.16 19.89
N VAL A 25 25.27 9.94 19.85
CA VAL A 25 25.41 9.01 18.70
C VAL A 25 24.52 9.44 17.54
N LEU A 26 23.31 9.90 17.83
CA LEU A 26 22.35 10.39 16.83
C LEU A 26 22.79 11.72 16.22
N GLU A 27 23.30 12.62 17.06
CA GLU A 27 23.87 13.91 16.65
C GLU A 27 25.22 13.77 15.95
N LYS A 28 25.83 12.58 15.97
CA LYS A 28 27.21 12.33 15.54
C LYS A 28 28.19 13.33 16.16
N ASN A 29 28.04 13.57 17.46
CA ASN A 29 28.92 14.44 18.24
C ASN A 29 30.25 13.73 18.54
N VAL A 30 31.03 13.50 17.48
CA VAL A 30 32.32 12.82 17.53
C VAL A 30 33.39 13.84 17.90
N LYS A 31 34.09 13.58 19.00
CA LYS A 31 35.20 14.39 19.50
C LYS A 31 36.51 13.68 19.17
N GLY A 32 37.56 14.42 18.81
CA GLY A 32 38.91 13.87 18.65
C GLY A 32 39.64 14.32 17.39
N VAL A 33 40.95 14.08 17.37
CA VAL A 33 41.86 14.35 16.24
C VAL A 33 41.72 13.24 15.19
N GLU A 34 41.96 13.54 13.92
CA GLU A 34 41.94 12.54 12.82
C GLU A 34 42.77 11.30 13.20
N GLY A 35 42.11 10.14 13.26
CA GLY A 35 42.69 8.85 13.67
C GLY A 35 42.26 8.32 15.04
N ARG A 36 41.78 9.17 15.96
CA ARG A 36 41.21 8.74 17.26
C ARG A 36 39.90 9.47 17.55
N GLN A 37 38.89 9.11 16.77
CA GLN A 37 37.52 9.58 16.97
C GLN A 37 36.90 8.87 18.19
N VAL A 38 36.37 9.66 19.12
CA VAL A 38 35.67 9.16 20.31
C VAL A 38 34.29 9.81 20.41
N ILE A 39 33.33 9.06 20.95
CA ILE A 39 31.96 9.51 21.17
C ILE A 39 31.57 9.20 22.62
N MET A 40 30.87 10.15 23.25
CA MET A 40 30.36 10.01 24.61
C MET A 40 29.05 9.23 24.56
N LEU A 41 28.97 8.09 25.24
CA LEU A 41 27.74 7.32 25.40
C LEU A 41 27.35 7.32 26.87
N GLY A 42 26.43 8.23 27.24
CA GLY A 42 26.19 8.59 28.64
C GLY A 42 27.49 9.08 29.29
N ASP A 43 27.95 8.36 30.31
CA ASP A 43 29.17 8.68 31.06
C ASP A 43 30.45 8.00 30.51
N LYS A 44 30.36 7.23 29.43
CA LYS A 44 31.48 6.42 28.92
C LYS A 44 32.00 6.94 27.58
N GLU A 45 33.32 7.12 27.50
CA GLU A 45 34.02 7.37 26.26
C GLU A 45 34.21 6.08 25.45
N VAL A 46 33.79 6.11 24.18
CA VAL A 46 33.84 4.97 23.27
C VAL A 46 34.52 5.39 21.97
N HIS A 47 35.46 4.57 21.48
CA HIS A 47 36.04 4.76 20.14
C HIS A 47 34.96 4.63 19.07
N TYR A 48 34.89 5.62 18.18
CA TYR A 48 33.95 5.69 17.07
C TYR A 48 34.61 5.21 15.79
N ASP A 49 34.02 4.19 15.15
CA ASP A 49 34.42 3.71 13.83
C ASP A 49 33.53 4.35 12.74
N PRO A 50 34.10 4.94 11.67
CA PRO A 50 33.34 5.56 10.59
C PRO A 50 32.37 4.63 9.85
N ASN A 51 32.57 3.30 9.89
CA ASN A 51 31.70 2.33 9.23
C ASN A 51 30.43 2.03 10.03
N PHE A 52 30.33 2.52 11.27
CA PHE A 52 29.17 2.30 12.12
C PHE A 52 27.89 2.88 11.49
N LYS A 53 26.84 2.07 11.44
CA LYS A 53 25.50 2.47 10.98
C LYS A 53 24.47 2.09 12.03
N LEU A 54 23.62 3.04 12.39
CA LEU A 54 22.51 2.85 13.32
C LEU A 54 21.19 2.88 12.57
N PHE A 55 20.34 1.88 12.82
CA PHE A 55 18.99 1.77 12.31
C PHE A 55 18.01 1.77 13.48
N LEU A 56 16.89 2.46 13.31
CA LEU A 56 15.79 2.50 14.28
C LEU A 56 14.54 2.02 13.54
N ASN A 57 13.81 1.08 14.12
CA ASN A 57 12.53 0.61 13.61
C ASN A 57 11.44 0.84 14.66
N THR A 58 10.29 1.34 14.24
CA THR A 58 9.12 1.56 15.10
C THR A 58 7.88 1.00 14.42
N LYS A 59 6.96 0.46 15.22
CA LYS A 59 5.63 -0.01 14.77
C LYS A 59 4.57 1.09 14.82
N LEU A 60 4.88 2.22 15.44
CA LEU A 60 3.93 3.31 15.62
C LEU A 60 3.69 4.00 14.27
N SER A 61 2.43 4.15 13.88
CA SER A 61 2.07 4.77 12.60
C SER A 61 2.33 6.28 12.56
N ASN A 62 2.32 6.94 13.72
CA ASN A 62 2.63 8.36 13.87
C ASN A 62 3.25 8.65 15.24
N PRO A 63 4.51 8.25 15.47
CA PRO A 63 5.21 8.54 16.72
C PRO A 63 5.45 10.04 16.83
N LYS A 64 5.07 10.64 17.97
CA LYS A 64 5.32 12.06 18.22
C LYS A 64 6.72 12.28 18.80
N TYR A 65 7.74 12.19 17.97
CA TYR A 65 9.08 12.59 18.40
C TYR A 65 9.17 14.10 18.53
N SER A 66 9.96 14.58 19.51
CA SER A 66 10.15 16.01 19.69
C SER A 66 10.82 16.63 18.46
N PRO A 67 10.47 17.88 18.05
CA PRO A 67 11.02 18.53 16.87
C PRO A 67 12.56 18.60 16.91
N ALA A 68 13.14 18.68 18.11
CA ALA A 68 14.58 18.67 18.34
C ALA A 68 15.28 17.35 17.99
N TRP A 69 14.57 16.33 17.53
CA TRP A 69 15.17 15.06 17.11
C TRP A 69 15.01 14.83 15.60
N ILE A 70 13.89 15.28 15.03
CA ILE A 70 13.60 15.18 13.60
C ILE A 70 14.33 16.28 12.81
N VAL A 71 14.55 17.46 13.41
CA VAL A 71 15.09 18.65 12.74
C VAL A 71 16.62 18.71 12.78
N PHE A 72 17.29 17.96 13.65
CA PHE A 72 18.75 17.95 13.73
C PHE A 72 19.36 17.10 12.61
N GLU A 73 19.31 17.63 11.38
CA GLU A 73 20.13 17.44 10.16
C GLU A 73 20.84 16.10 9.82
N ASN A 74 20.63 14.99 10.53
CA ASN A 74 21.39 13.74 10.32
C ASN A 74 20.59 12.43 10.43
N LEU A 75 19.33 12.46 10.88
CA LEU A 75 18.37 11.35 10.68
C LEU A 75 17.84 11.39 9.23
N ASN A 76 18.75 11.16 8.28
CA ASN A 76 18.57 11.49 6.86
C ASN A 76 17.48 10.72 6.11
N VAL A 77 16.88 9.67 6.70
CA VAL A 77 15.83 8.91 6.01
C VAL A 77 14.79 8.37 7.00
N LEU A 78 13.71 9.13 7.21
CA LEU A 78 12.48 8.54 7.74
C LEU A 78 11.84 7.72 6.62
N ILE A 79 12.05 6.41 6.62
CA ILE A 79 11.33 5.51 5.72
C ILE A 79 9.97 5.23 6.36
N LEU A 80 8.97 6.00 5.98
CA LEU A 80 7.60 5.72 6.36
C LEU A 80 7.14 4.46 5.61
N HIS A 81 7.03 3.34 6.32
CA HIS A 81 6.42 2.13 5.77
C HIS A 81 4.89 2.22 5.87
N THR A 82 4.30 3.28 5.28
CA THR A 82 2.86 3.33 5.11
C THR A 82 2.48 2.53 3.88
N VAL A 83 1.50 1.66 4.06
CA VAL A 83 0.84 1.00 2.95
C VAL A 83 0.18 2.11 2.12
N THR A 84 0.64 2.29 0.88
CA THR A 84 0.02 3.24 -0.05
C THR A 84 -1.11 2.56 -0.79
N LEU A 85 -2.14 3.32 -1.18
CA LEU A 85 -3.26 2.80 -2.00
C LEU A 85 -2.75 2.07 -3.25
N LYS A 86 -1.80 2.69 -3.97
CA LYS A 86 -1.22 2.11 -5.18
C LYS A 86 -0.38 0.86 -4.87
N GLY A 87 0.44 0.89 -3.81
CA GLY A 87 1.25 -0.26 -3.42
C GLY A 87 0.40 -1.47 -3.04
N LEU A 88 -0.68 -1.25 -2.28
CA LEU A 88 -1.62 -2.32 -1.94
C LEU A 88 -2.42 -2.79 -3.16
N GLU A 89 -2.85 -1.88 -4.05
CA GLU A 89 -3.49 -2.25 -5.31
C GLU A 89 -2.59 -3.17 -6.14
N ASP A 90 -1.31 -2.82 -6.31
CA ASP A 90 -0.36 -3.65 -7.07
C ASP A 90 -0.08 -4.99 -6.38
N GLN A 91 -0.06 -5.03 -5.04
CA GLN A 91 0.06 -6.27 -4.26
C GLN A 91 -1.16 -7.17 -4.43
N LEU A 92 -2.37 -6.64 -4.29
CA LEU A 92 -3.62 -7.38 -4.47
C LEU A 92 -3.78 -7.85 -5.92
N LEU A 93 -3.31 -7.07 -6.89
CA LEU A 93 -3.30 -7.45 -8.29
C LEU A 93 -2.41 -8.67 -8.53
N SER A 94 -1.23 -8.73 -7.92
CA SER A 94 -0.37 -9.93 -7.96
C SER A 94 -1.06 -11.15 -7.34
N VAL A 95 -1.80 -10.99 -6.24
CA VAL A 95 -2.57 -12.08 -5.62
C VAL A 95 -3.69 -12.59 -6.55
N ILE A 96 -4.43 -11.69 -7.21
CA ILE A 96 -5.48 -12.08 -8.18
C ILE A 96 -4.85 -12.83 -9.36
N MET A 97 -3.75 -12.30 -9.93
CA MET A 97 -3.06 -12.91 -11.07
C MET A 97 -2.50 -14.29 -10.73
N GLY A 98 -1.91 -14.46 -9.54
CA GLY A 98 -1.44 -15.74 -9.06
C GLY A 98 -2.56 -16.78 -8.89
N PHE A 99 -3.80 -16.34 -8.63
CA PHE A 99 -4.96 -17.23 -8.55
C PHE A 99 -5.56 -17.58 -9.91
N GLU A 100 -5.75 -16.59 -10.79
CA GLU A 100 -6.44 -16.78 -12.09
C GLU A 100 -5.51 -17.31 -13.19
N LYS A 101 -4.27 -16.83 -13.24
CA LYS A 101 -3.31 -17.07 -14.33
C LYS A 101 -1.90 -17.33 -13.79
N ARG A 102 -1.79 -18.32 -12.91
CA ARG A 102 -0.51 -18.69 -12.26
C ARG A 102 0.64 -18.90 -13.23
N GLU A 103 0.39 -19.59 -14.34
CA GLU A 103 1.43 -19.90 -15.33
C GLU A 103 2.00 -18.64 -16.01
N LEU A 104 1.16 -17.64 -16.30
CA LEU A 104 1.61 -16.36 -16.87
C LEU A 104 2.42 -15.54 -15.87
N GLU A 105 2.04 -15.56 -14.58
CA GLU A 105 2.79 -14.87 -13.53
C GLU A 105 4.16 -15.56 -13.28
N GLU A 106 4.19 -16.90 -13.27
CA GLU A 106 5.43 -17.68 -13.15
C GLU A 106 6.37 -17.46 -14.37
N GLN A 107 5.82 -17.33 -15.58
CA GLN A 107 6.59 -16.98 -16.77
C GLN A 107 7.19 -15.57 -16.66
N ARG A 108 6.40 -14.59 -16.21
CA ARG A 108 6.86 -13.23 -15.97
C ARG A 108 7.98 -13.18 -14.93
N GLU A 109 7.82 -13.87 -13.80
CA GLU A 109 8.83 -13.93 -12.75
C GLU A 109 10.14 -14.55 -13.23
N ARG A 110 10.07 -15.64 -14.01
CA ARG A 110 11.23 -16.25 -14.66
C ARG A 110 11.95 -15.28 -15.60
N LEU A 111 11.21 -14.56 -16.45
CA LEU A 111 11.79 -13.58 -17.39
C LEU A 111 12.48 -12.41 -16.66
N ILE A 112 11.89 -11.93 -15.55
CA ILE A 112 12.49 -10.88 -14.72
C ILE A 112 13.78 -11.37 -14.08
N GLN A 113 13.77 -12.60 -13.57
CA GLN A 113 14.95 -13.22 -12.97
C GLN A 113 16.07 -13.40 -14.02
N GLU A 114 15.75 -13.96 -15.18
CA GLU A 114 16.71 -14.14 -16.29
C GLU A 114 17.30 -12.80 -16.76
N THR A 115 16.46 -11.76 -16.90
CA THR A 115 16.92 -10.41 -17.26
C THR A 115 17.85 -9.82 -16.18
N SER A 116 17.55 -10.04 -14.90
CA SER A 116 18.40 -9.59 -13.79
C SER A 116 19.75 -10.30 -13.78
N ASP A 117 19.74 -11.61 -13.97
CA ASP A 117 20.95 -12.43 -13.95
C ASP A 117 21.83 -12.18 -15.18
N ASN A 118 21.24 -12.01 -16.37
CA ASN A 118 21.94 -11.56 -17.57
C ASN A 118 22.58 -10.17 -17.38
N LYS A 119 21.87 -9.24 -16.75
CA LYS A 119 22.41 -7.90 -16.46
C LYS A 119 23.58 -7.94 -15.47
N LYS A 120 23.52 -8.81 -14.45
CA LYS A 120 24.65 -9.03 -13.52
C LYS A 120 25.83 -9.66 -14.25
N LEU A 121 25.59 -10.66 -15.10
CA LEU A 121 26.63 -11.33 -15.88
C LEU A 121 27.35 -10.35 -16.80
N LEU A 122 26.62 -9.51 -17.54
CA LEU A 122 27.19 -8.46 -18.39
C LEU A 122 28.08 -7.49 -17.61
N LYS A 123 27.63 -7.09 -16.41
CA LYS A 123 28.43 -6.23 -15.54
C LYS A 123 29.71 -6.93 -15.09
N ASN A 124 29.62 -8.18 -14.64
CA ASN A 124 30.78 -8.94 -14.20
C ASN A 124 31.79 -9.18 -15.33
N LEU A 125 31.33 -9.52 -16.54
CA LEU A 125 32.19 -9.68 -17.71
C LEU A 125 32.87 -8.35 -18.08
N GLY A 126 32.14 -7.24 -18.03
CA GLY A 126 32.71 -5.90 -18.26
C GLY A 126 33.74 -5.51 -17.20
N ASP A 127 33.47 -5.78 -15.92
CA ASP A 127 34.38 -5.49 -14.81
C ASP A 127 35.64 -6.37 -14.88
N SER A 128 35.53 -7.63 -15.30
CA SER A 128 36.67 -8.52 -15.57
C SER A 128 37.56 -7.99 -16.69
N LEU A 129 36.96 -7.55 -17.81
CA LEU A 129 37.70 -6.98 -18.93
C LEU A 129 38.41 -5.67 -18.52
N LEU A 130 37.75 -4.79 -17.75
CA LEU A 130 38.38 -3.59 -17.20
C LEU A 130 39.54 -3.91 -16.24
N ARG A 131 39.39 -4.94 -15.40
CA ARG A 131 40.44 -5.37 -14.49
C ARG A 131 41.65 -5.93 -15.24
N GLU A 132 41.42 -6.73 -16.27
CA GLU A 132 42.50 -7.28 -17.09
C GLU A 132 43.22 -6.19 -17.90
N LEU A 133 42.51 -5.22 -18.46
CA LEU A 133 43.11 -4.04 -19.09
C LEU A 133 43.91 -3.18 -18.11
N ALA A 134 43.46 -3.07 -16.85
CA ALA A 134 44.17 -2.31 -15.82
C ALA A 134 45.40 -3.05 -15.27
N THR A 135 45.39 -4.39 -15.29
CA THR A 135 46.46 -5.23 -14.71
C THR A 135 47.52 -5.61 -15.75
N SER A 136 47.16 -5.70 -17.03
CA SER A 136 48.03 -6.21 -18.10
C SER A 136 48.50 -5.06 -19.00
N THR A 137 49.78 -4.72 -18.90
CA THR A 137 50.52 -3.93 -19.92
C THR A 137 50.89 -4.77 -21.17
N GLY A 138 50.23 -5.92 -21.36
CA GLY A 138 50.47 -6.90 -22.43
C GLY A 138 49.43 -6.86 -23.56
N ASN A 139 49.79 -7.45 -24.70
CA ASN A 139 49.16 -7.30 -26.02
C ASN A 139 47.62 -7.45 -26.03
N MET A 140 46.94 -6.44 -26.58
CA MET A 140 45.46 -6.32 -26.67
C MET A 140 44.75 -7.47 -27.43
N LEU A 141 45.50 -8.32 -28.13
CA LEU A 141 44.98 -9.39 -28.99
C LEU A 141 44.74 -10.74 -28.29
N ASP A 142 45.21 -10.95 -27.05
CA ASP A 142 45.09 -12.28 -26.38
C ASP A 142 43.70 -12.52 -25.75
N ASN A 143 42.86 -11.50 -25.64
CA ASN A 143 41.53 -11.58 -25.01
C ASN A 143 40.39 -11.80 -26.01
N THR A 144 40.64 -12.51 -27.12
CA THR A 144 39.62 -12.81 -28.13
C THR A 144 38.44 -13.62 -27.56
N GLU A 145 38.70 -14.61 -26.70
CA GLU A 145 37.64 -15.46 -26.11
C GLU A 145 36.69 -14.69 -25.18
N LEU A 146 37.22 -13.75 -24.39
CA LEU A 146 36.42 -12.91 -23.49
C LEU A 146 35.59 -11.89 -24.26
N VAL A 147 36.15 -11.33 -25.34
CA VAL A 147 35.43 -10.41 -26.23
C VAL A 147 34.32 -11.14 -26.99
N GLU A 148 34.58 -12.34 -27.49
CA GLU A 148 33.58 -13.18 -28.16
C GLU A 148 32.46 -13.59 -27.21
N THR A 149 32.79 -14.06 -26.00
CA THR A 149 31.80 -14.40 -24.96
C THR A 149 30.99 -13.17 -24.54
N LEU A 150 31.60 -11.98 -24.49
CA LEU A 150 30.91 -10.73 -24.19
C LEU A 150 29.97 -10.32 -25.32
N GLU A 151 30.39 -10.43 -26.58
CA GLU A 151 29.52 -10.15 -27.74
C GLU A 151 28.35 -11.13 -27.81
N GLU A 152 28.58 -12.43 -27.61
CA GLU A 152 27.52 -13.44 -27.54
C GLU A 152 26.55 -13.16 -26.37
N THR A 153 27.07 -12.85 -25.18
CA THR A 153 26.25 -12.53 -24.01
C THR A 153 25.48 -11.23 -24.21
N LYS A 154 26.06 -10.24 -24.91
CA LYS A 154 25.41 -8.97 -25.26
C LYS A 154 24.31 -9.19 -26.28
N LEU A 155 24.55 -9.96 -27.33
CA LEU A 155 23.55 -10.32 -28.34
C LEU A 155 22.37 -11.07 -27.70
N LYS A 156 22.64 -12.12 -26.92
CA LYS A 156 21.62 -12.88 -26.19
C LYS A 156 20.86 -11.99 -25.20
N SER A 157 21.54 -11.09 -24.48
CA SER A 157 20.88 -10.13 -23.59
C SER A 157 20.02 -9.11 -24.34
N THR A 158 20.43 -8.64 -25.51
CA THR A 158 19.62 -7.75 -26.34
C THR A 158 18.40 -8.45 -26.92
N GLU A 159 18.51 -9.71 -27.30
CA GLU A 159 17.39 -10.52 -27.80
C GLU A 159 16.39 -10.82 -26.68
N VAL A 160 16.86 -11.24 -25.50
CA VAL A 160 15.99 -11.43 -24.32
C VAL A 160 15.36 -10.12 -23.86
N SER A 161 16.07 -9.00 -23.98
CA SER A 161 15.51 -7.67 -23.66
C SER A 161 14.42 -7.26 -24.67
N LEU A 162 14.65 -7.42 -25.97
CA LEU A 162 13.68 -7.06 -27.00
C LEU A 162 12.47 -8.00 -27.02
N GLY A 163 12.71 -9.31 -26.97
CA GLY A 163 11.65 -10.32 -26.87
C GLY A 163 10.85 -10.13 -25.57
N GLY A 164 11.54 -9.97 -24.45
CA GLY A 164 10.93 -9.75 -23.14
C GLY A 164 10.08 -8.48 -23.06
N VAL A 165 10.46 -7.39 -23.74
CA VAL A 165 9.65 -6.16 -23.79
C VAL A 165 8.32 -6.36 -24.50
N CYS A 166 8.30 -7.07 -25.63
CA CYS A 166 7.05 -7.35 -26.36
C CYS A 166 6.10 -8.24 -25.55
N TYR A 167 6.60 -9.32 -24.95
CA TYR A 167 5.80 -10.20 -24.09
C TYR A 167 5.33 -9.49 -22.81
N ALA A 168 6.17 -8.63 -22.21
CA ALA A 168 5.81 -7.86 -21.02
C ALA A 168 4.64 -6.92 -21.29
N VAL A 169 4.60 -6.26 -22.45
CA VAL A 169 3.50 -5.35 -22.81
C VAL A 169 2.16 -6.08 -22.89
N ASP A 170 2.13 -7.29 -23.45
CA ASP A 170 0.88 -8.06 -23.56
C ASP A 170 0.45 -8.67 -22.22
N ILE A 171 1.40 -9.08 -21.37
CA ILE A 171 1.11 -9.48 -19.98
C ILE A 171 0.59 -8.29 -19.17
N ASP A 172 1.17 -7.11 -19.34
CA ASP A 172 0.75 -5.90 -18.64
C ASP A 172 -0.67 -5.49 -19.05
N LYS A 173 -1.03 -5.61 -20.33
CA LYS A 173 -2.43 -5.40 -20.78
C LYS A 173 -3.40 -6.38 -20.13
N LEU A 174 -3.05 -7.67 -20.06
CA LEU A 174 -3.88 -8.68 -19.39
C LEU A 174 -4.02 -8.38 -17.90
N ARG A 175 -2.93 -7.98 -17.25
CA ARG A 175 -2.86 -7.61 -15.83
C ARG A 175 -3.71 -6.36 -15.55
N ASP A 176 -3.65 -5.35 -16.41
CA ASP A 176 -4.46 -4.15 -16.29
C ASP A 176 -5.96 -4.43 -16.40
N GLY A 177 -6.35 -5.52 -17.08
CA GLY A 177 -7.73 -6.02 -17.10
C GLY A 177 -8.28 -6.33 -15.70
N TYR A 178 -7.44 -6.83 -14.78
CA TYR A 178 -7.83 -7.17 -13.40
C TYR A 178 -7.66 -6.01 -12.41
N ARG A 179 -7.03 -4.91 -12.83
CA ARG A 179 -6.80 -3.72 -11.99
C ARG A 179 -8.06 -3.17 -11.30
N PRO A 180 -9.26 -3.12 -11.93
CA PRO A 180 -10.46 -2.63 -11.26
C PRO A 180 -10.85 -3.43 -10.00
N ALA A 181 -10.65 -4.75 -10.00
CA ALA A 181 -10.92 -5.59 -8.84
C ALA A 181 -9.89 -5.37 -7.73
N ALA A 182 -8.61 -5.23 -8.10
CA ALA A 182 -7.54 -4.91 -7.15
C ALA A 182 -7.74 -3.53 -6.49
N LYS A 183 -8.09 -2.52 -7.28
CA LYS A 183 -8.39 -1.17 -6.78
C LYS A 183 -9.57 -1.17 -5.81
N ARG A 184 -10.62 -1.93 -6.11
CA ARG A 184 -11.76 -2.10 -5.20
C ARG A 184 -11.33 -2.77 -3.89
N GLY A 185 -10.50 -3.81 -3.96
CA GLY A 185 -9.93 -4.46 -2.78
C GLY A 185 -9.04 -3.53 -1.93
N ALA A 186 -8.25 -2.66 -2.56
CA ALA A 186 -7.46 -1.67 -1.82
C ALA A 186 -8.37 -0.69 -1.06
N ILE A 187 -9.37 -0.12 -1.73
CA ILE A 187 -10.33 0.80 -1.10
C ILE A 187 -11.03 0.14 0.09
N LEU A 188 -11.46 -1.11 -0.04
CA LEU A 188 -12.13 -1.84 1.03
C LEU A 188 -11.22 -2.04 2.26
N PHE A 189 -9.92 -2.30 2.06
CA PHE A 189 -8.96 -2.39 3.16
C PHE A 189 -8.79 -1.05 3.87
N PHE A 190 -8.61 0.06 3.13
CA PHE A 190 -8.47 1.37 3.75
C PHE A 190 -9.73 1.79 4.50
N VAL A 191 -10.91 1.51 3.96
CA VAL A 191 -12.17 1.74 4.68
C VAL A 191 -12.21 0.93 5.98
N LEU A 192 -11.73 -0.33 5.99
CA LEU A 192 -11.63 -1.11 7.22
C LEU A 192 -10.63 -0.54 8.22
N THR A 193 -9.46 -0.06 7.78
CA THR A 193 -8.46 0.53 8.68
C THR A 193 -8.89 1.89 9.21
N ASP A 194 -9.62 2.68 8.41
CA ASP A 194 -10.16 3.97 8.80
C ASP A 194 -11.24 3.85 9.88
N MET A 195 -11.88 2.66 10.03
CA MET A 195 -12.80 2.39 11.15
C MET A 195 -12.09 2.48 12.51
N ALA A 196 -10.77 2.29 12.56
CA ALA A 196 -9.97 2.47 13.79
C ALA A 196 -10.01 3.92 14.30
N LEU A 197 -10.26 4.91 13.42
CA LEU A 197 -10.42 6.32 13.80
C LEU A 197 -11.69 6.56 14.61
N VAL A 198 -12.71 5.70 14.44
CA VAL A 198 -13.97 5.79 15.20
C VAL A 198 -13.82 5.14 16.57
N ASN A 199 -13.19 3.96 16.63
CA ASN A 199 -12.90 3.27 17.89
C ASN A 199 -11.62 2.43 17.74
N SER A 200 -10.72 2.53 18.72
CA SER A 200 -9.45 1.80 18.78
C SER A 200 -9.62 0.27 18.80
N MET A 201 -10.82 -0.24 19.11
CA MET A 201 -11.14 -1.67 19.00
C MET A 201 -11.17 -2.18 17.55
N TYR A 202 -11.42 -1.32 16.55
CA TYR A 202 -11.49 -1.72 15.14
C TYR A 202 -10.12 -1.75 14.46
N GLN A 203 -9.19 -2.53 15.02
CA GLN A 203 -7.89 -2.77 14.40
C GLN A 203 -7.90 -4.04 13.56
N TYR A 204 -7.58 -3.90 12.28
CA TYR A 204 -7.49 -5.01 11.35
C TYR A 204 -6.07 -5.13 10.81
N SER A 205 -5.50 -6.34 10.87
CA SER A 205 -4.20 -6.60 10.27
C SER A 205 -4.33 -6.91 8.78
N LEU A 206 -3.39 -6.41 7.98
CA LEU A 206 -3.30 -6.72 6.54
C LEU A 206 -3.24 -8.23 6.30
N ALA A 207 -2.51 -8.99 7.12
CA ALA A 207 -2.41 -10.44 7.01
C ALA A 207 -3.78 -11.14 7.13
N SER A 208 -4.67 -10.66 8.01
CA SER A 208 -6.01 -11.21 8.13
C SER A 208 -6.89 -10.83 6.95
N TYR A 209 -6.75 -9.59 6.46
CA TYR A 209 -7.43 -9.13 5.26
C TYR A 209 -7.06 -9.97 4.02
N LEU A 210 -5.76 -10.27 3.83
CA LEU A 210 -5.29 -11.09 2.71
C LEU A 210 -5.90 -12.52 2.75
N LYS A 211 -6.12 -13.09 3.93
CA LYS A 211 -6.82 -14.40 4.06
C LYS A 211 -8.29 -14.32 3.63
N VAL A 212 -8.99 -13.24 4.01
CA VAL A 212 -10.39 -13.01 3.58
C VAL A 212 -10.46 -12.76 2.09
N PHE A 213 -9.46 -12.06 1.54
CA PHE A 213 -9.33 -11.81 0.11
C PHE A 213 -9.16 -13.12 -0.68
N ASP A 214 -8.24 -14.00 -0.26
CA ASP A 214 -8.03 -15.34 -0.85
C ASP A 214 -9.32 -16.18 -0.77
N MET A 215 -9.98 -16.21 0.40
CA MET A 215 -11.25 -16.91 0.57
C MET A 215 -12.33 -16.39 -0.39
N SER A 216 -12.33 -15.08 -0.67
CA SER A 216 -13.28 -14.45 -1.59
C SER A 216 -13.03 -14.84 -3.04
N LEU A 217 -11.77 -14.94 -3.46
CA LEU A 217 -11.41 -15.41 -4.81
C LEU A 217 -11.84 -16.86 -5.05
N ARG A 218 -11.67 -17.73 -4.04
CA ARG A 218 -12.11 -19.13 -4.09
C ARG A 218 -13.62 -19.30 -4.15
N LYS A 219 -14.37 -18.45 -3.44
CA LYS A 219 -15.84 -18.49 -3.41
C LYS A 219 -16.50 -17.85 -4.63
N ALA A 220 -15.81 -16.92 -5.29
CA ALA A 220 -16.37 -16.21 -6.44
C ALA A 220 -16.61 -17.17 -7.61
N ARG A 221 -17.77 -17.07 -8.26
CA ARG A 221 -18.14 -17.95 -9.39
C ARG A 221 -17.28 -17.68 -10.64
N PRO A 222 -16.65 -18.69 -11.25
CA PRO A 222 -15.89 -18.52 -12.48
C PRO A 222 -16.83 -18.20 -13.64
N ASP A 223 -16.39 -17.34 -14.57
CA ASP A 223 -17.14 -16.92 -15.76
C ASP A 223 -16.18 -16.83 -16.95
N SER A 224 -16.69 -17.03 -18.17
CA SER A 224 -15.90 -16.96 -19.41
C SER A 224 -15.59 -15.51 -19.82
N SER A 225 -16.45 -14.56 -19.46
CA SER A 225 -16.21 -13.14 -19.70
C SER A 225 -15.44 -12.51 -18.55
N LEU A 226 -14.32 -11.85 -18.86
CA LEU A 226 -13.51 -11.12 -17.88
C LEU A 226 -14.34 -10.11 -17.07
N ILE A 227 -15.21 -9.34 -17.74
CA ILE A 227 -16.00 -8.29 -17.09
C ILE A 227 -16.94 -8.90 -16.05
N LYS A 228 -17.69 -9.94 -16.43
CA LYS A 228 -18.61 -10.64 -15.51
C LYS A 228 -17.88 -11.36 -14.39
N ARG A 229 -16.72 -11.97 -14.69
CA ARG A 229 -15.85 -12.57 -13.69
C ARG A 229 -15.40 -11.55 -12.65
N LEU A 230 -14.97 -10.36 -13.09
CA LEU A 230 -14.54 -9.27 -12.20
C LEU A 230 -15.70 -8.77 -11.33
N GLU A 231 -16.89 -8.60 -11.90
CA GLU A 231 -18.09 -8.23 -11.13
C GLU A 231 -18.42 -9.29 -10.07
N ASN A 232 -18.37 -10.58 -10.41
CA ASN A 232 -18.59 -11.67 -9.46
C ASN A 232 -17.56 -11.65 -8.31
N ILE A 233 -16.29 -11.42 -8.64
CA ILE A 233 -15.21 -11.27 -7.64
C ILE A 233 -15.48 -10.06 -6.75
N ILE A 234 -15.76 -8.89 -7.33
CA ILE A 234 -16.01 -7.64 -6.59
C ILE A 234 -17.21 -7.78 -5.65
N ASN A 235 -18.30 -8.38 -6.11
CA ASN A 235 -19.51 -8.57 -5.30
C ASN A 235 -19.27 -9.55 -4.15
N THR A 236 -18.61 -10.68 -4.44
CA THR A 236 -18.27 -11.69 -3.42
C THR A 236 -17.29 -11.13 -2.39
N LEU A 237 -16.28 -10.38 -2.85
CA LEU A 237 -15.31 -9.70 -2.01
C LEU A 237 -16.00 -8.68 -1.10
N THR A 238 -16.84 -7.81 -1.67
CA THR A 238 -17.57 -6.79 -0.92
C THR A 238 -18.43 -7.41 0.18
N TYR A 239 -19.14 -8.50 -0.12
CA TYR A 239 -19.95 -9.24 0.85
C TYR A 239 -19.12 -9.90 1.96
N ASN A 240 -18.04 -10.61 1.61
CA ASN A 240 -17.20 -11.28 2.61
C ASN A 240 -16.44 -10.28 3.50
N VAL A 241 -15.96 -9.17 2.93
CA VAL A 241 -15.29 -8.10 3.67
C VAL A 241 -16.29 -7.38 4.59
N TYR A 242 -17.51 -7.12 4.13
CA TYR A 242 -18.56 -6.57 4.96
C TYR A 242 -18.89 -7.49 6.14
N ASN A 243 -19.12 -8.78 5.88
CA ASN A 243 -19.34 -9.76 6.94
C ASN A 243 -18.16 -9.83 7.91
N TYR A 244 -16.93 -9.84 7.42
CA TYR A 244 -15.73 -9.82 8.25
C TYR A 244 -15.68 -8.57 9.15
N GLY A 245 -15.93 -7.38 8.60
CA GLY A 245 -16.02 -6.14 9.39
C GLY A 245 -17.17 -6.14 10.40
N CYS A 246 -18.28 -6.80 10.08
CA CYS A 246 -19.43 -6.94 10.96
C CYS A 246 -19.28 -8.05 12.01
N THR A 247 -18.40 -9.05 11.82
CA THR A 247 -18.11 -10.05 12.87
C THR A 247 -17.50 -9.43 14.13
N GLY A 248 -16.75 -8.34 13.99
CA GLY A 248 -16.26 -7.54 15.13
C GLY A 248 -17.36 -6.71 15.82
N LYS A 249 -18.53 -6.53 15.21
CA LYS A 249 -19.63 -5.66 15.69
C LYS A 249 -20.70 -6.36 16.52
N ARG A 250 -20.47 -7.58 17.02
CA ARG A 250 -21.48 -8.29 17.83
C ARG A 250 -21.70 -7.71 19.23
N HIS A 251 -20.81 -6.82 19.69
CA HIS A 251 -21.01 -6.06 20.91
C HIS A 251 -20.79 -4.58 20.61
N GLU A 252 -21.90 -3.83 20.63
CA GLU A 252 -21.96 -2.37 20.72
C GLU A 252 -21.40 -1.57 19.53
N PHE A 253 -22.33 -0.97 18.78
CA PHE A 253 -22.32 0.35 18.16
C PHE A 253 -22.89 0.33 16.72
N GLY A 254 -24.15 0.76 16.64
CA GLY A 254 -24.74 1.30 15.42
C GLY A 254 -23.87 2.43 14.88
N ILE A 255 -23.59 2.37 13.58
CA ILE A 255 -22.69 3.25 12.85
C ILE A 255 -23.11 4.71 13.05
N THR A 256 -22.40 5.43 13.93
CA THR A 256 -22.58 6.87 14.11
C THR A 256 -21.51 7.57 13.28
N LEU A 257 -21.81 7.81 12.01
CA LEU A 257 -21.01 8.70 11.17
C LEU A 257 -21.35 10.14 11.54
N ARG A 258 -20.39 10.87 12.14
CA ARG A 258 -20.52 12.30 12.42
C ARG A 258 -20.62 13.09 11.11
N PRO A 259 -21.65 13.93 10.91
CA PRO A 259 -21.71 14.86 9.82
C PRO A 259 -21.11 16.20 10.25
N SER A 260 -19.82 16.41 10.03
CA SER A 260 -19.29 17.76 9.86
C SER A 260 -19.18 18.04 8.37
N VAL A 261 -19.58 19.24 7.98
CA VAL A 261 -19.62 19.83 6.62
C VAL A 261 -21.02 19.83 5.98
N LEU A 262 -21.37 21.02 5.50
CA LEU A 262 -22.56 21.51 4.79
C LEU A 262 -23.59 22.28 5.62
N SER A 263 -23.14 23.44 6.12
CA SER A 263 -23.96 24.65 6.11
C SER A 263 -23.98 25.21 4.67
N SER A 264 -25.14 25.17 4.02
CA SER A 264 -25.62 26.12 3.00
C SER A 264 -26.54 25.37 2.06
N LEU A 265 -27.84 25.57 2.24
CA LEU A 265 -28.91 25.60 1.22
C LEU A 265 -30.25 25.50 1.94
N CYS A 266 -30.50 26.52 2.77
CA CYS A 266 -31.85 26.87 3.18
C CYS A 266 -32.38 27.81 2.10
N PHE A 267 -33.07 27.29 1.09
CA PHE A 267 -33.98 28.05 0.21
C PHE A 267 -34.63 27.08 -0.80
N PHE A 268 -35.66 26.35 -0.39
CA PHE A 268 -36.66 25.78 -1.33
C PHE A 268 -37.94 25.39 -0.55
N PHE A 269 -38.47 26.35 0.20
CA PHE A 269 -39.76 26.24 0.88
C PHE A 269 -40.85 26.64 -0.11
N LEU A 270 -41.78 25.71 -0.44
CA LEU A 270 -43.21 26.03 -0.67
C LEU A 270 -44.14 24.86 -1.05
N LEU A 271 -43.71 23.58 -1.03
CA LEU A 271 -44.63 22.47 -1.38
C LEU A 271 -44.44 21.15 -0.59
N LEU A 272 -43.70 21.15 0.51
CA LEU A 272 -43.40 19.92 1.27
C LEU A 272 -44.19 19.62 2.57
N PRO A 273 -45.20 20.37 3.04
CA PRO A 273 -45.80 20.06 4.36
C PRO A 273 -46.37 18.63 4.41
N GLN A 274 -47.09 18.18 3.38
CA GLN A 274 -47.67 16.84 3.35
C GLN A 274 -46.67 15.67 3.28
N TRP A 275 -45.45 15.88 2.76
CA TRP A 275 -44.43 14.82 2.74
C TRP A 275 -43.53 14.88 3.99
N TYR A 276 -43.26 16.09 4.49
CA TYR A 276 -42.52 16.31 5.72
C TYR A 276 -43.24 15.71 6.94
N ASP A 277 -44.57 15.84 6.98
CA ASP A 277 -45.42 15.33 8.06
C ASP A 277 -45.65 13.81 8.01
N LEU A 278 -45.10 13.10 7.01
CA LEU A 278 -45.19 11.63 6.97
C LEU A 278 -44.34 11.00 8.07
N ASP A 279 -44.84 9.90 8.64
CA ASP A 279 -44.09 9.13 9.63
C ASP A 279 -42.83 8.47 9.03
N ALA A 280 -42.92 8.03 7.77
CA ALA A 280 -41.86 7.36 7.02
C ALA A 280 -41.63 8.02 5.64
N PRO A 281 -41.08 9.25 5.58
CA PRO A 281 -40.84 9.96 4.33
C PRO A 281 -39.85 9.24 3.41
N GLU A 282 -38.96 8.42 3.96
CA GLU A 282 -37.98 7.63 3.22
C GLU A 282 -38.61 6.55 2.31
N GLN A 283 -39.78 6.04 2.69
CA GLN A 283 -40.53 5.04 1.92
C GLN A 283 -41.56 5.68 0.99
N ALA A 284 -41.91 6.93 1.24
CA ALA A 284 -42.87 7.67 0.45
C ALA A 284 -42.23 8.19 -0.85
N PRO A 285 -43.00 8.24 -1.97
CA PRO A 285 -42.50 8.84 -3.19
C PRO A 285 -42.18 10.32 -2.94
N PHE A 286 -40.94 10.73 -3.22
CA PHE A 286 -40.54 12.13 -3.13
C PHE A 286 -41.50 13.02 -3.93
N PRO A 287 -42.00 14.13 -3.36
CA PRO A 287 -42.97 15.00 -4.02
C PRO A 287 -42.29 15.74 -5.18
N MET A 288 -43.03 16.00 -6.26
CA MET A 288 -42.48 16.47 -7.55
C MET A 288 -41.59 15.44 -8.27
N GLN A 289 -41.40 15.57 -9.58
CA GLN A 289 -40.82 14.56 -10.51
C GLN A 289 -39.36 14.13 -10.22
N TYR A 290 -38.83 14.46 -9.04
CA TYR A 290 -37.57 14.03 -8.44
C TYR A 290 -37.34 12.51 -8.43
N ARG A 291 -38.40 11.70 -8.57
CA ARG A 291 -38.30 10.23 -8.70
C ARG A 291 -37.39 9.79 -9.86
N LYS A 292 -37.41 10.51 -10.98
CA LYS A 292 -36.69 10.14 -12.22
C LYS A 292 -35.34 10.82 -12.39
N ASN A 293 -35.13 11.97 -11.75
CA ASN A 293 -33.94 12.81 -11.99
C ASN A 293 -32.88 12.75 -10.89
N LEU A 294 -33.20 12.21 -9.71
CA LEU A 294 -32.26 12.17 -8.59
C LEU A 294 -31.73 10.76 -8.32
N SER A 295 -30.43 10.66 -8.16
CA SER A 295 -29.75 9.42 -7.74
C SER A 295 -30.13 9.05 -6.30
N ALA A 296 -29.96 7.78 -5.93
CA ALA A 296 -30.25 7.31 -4.57
C ALA A 296 -29.47 8.09 -3.49
N PHE A 297 -28.25 8.51 -3.82
CA PHE A 297 -27.44 9.35 -2.93
C PHE A 297 -27.99 10.78 -2.80
N GLN A 298 -28.46 11.37 -3.89
CA GLN A 298 -29.07 12.71 -3.85
C GLN A 298 -30.40 12.71 -3.08
N LYS A 299 -31.16 11.61 -3.14
CA LYS A 299 -32.36 11.41 -2.29
C LYS A 299 -32.00 11.37 -0.81
N LEU A 300 -30.89 10.74 -0.46
CA LEU A 300 -30.37 10.73 0.91
C LEU A 300 -29.93 12.13 1.37
N LEU A 301 -29.30 12.92 0.50
CA LEU A 301 -28.94 14.31 0.79
C LEU A 301 -30.19 15.17 1.01
N LEU A 302 -31.24 14.99 0.20
CA LEU A 302 -32.53 15.66 0.41
C LEU A 302 -33.15 15.25 1.75
N LEU A 303 -33.17 13.96 2.08
CA LEU A 303 -33.67 13.50 3.38
C LEU A 303 -32.88 14.11 4.55
N ARG A 304 -31.56 14.27 4.41
CA ARG A 304 -30.72 14.97 5.41
C ARG A 304 -31.06 16.45 5.55
N CYS A 305 -31.44 17.12 4.47
CA CYS A 305 -31.83 18.53 4.52
C CYS A 305 -33.20 18.75 5.19
N PHE A 306 -34.15 17.82 5.00
CA PHE A 306 -35.51 17.96 5.52
C PHE A 306 -35.72 17.28 6.87
N ARG A 307 -35.28 16.03 7.06
CA ARG A 307 -35.51 15.25 8.29
C ARG A 307 -34.28 14.46 8.71
N VAL A 308 -33.43 15.10 9.52
CA VAL A 308 -32.17 14.53 10.05
C VAL A 308 -32.41 13.25 10.85
N ASP A 309 -33.54 13.15 11.54
CA ASP A 309 -33.93 12.03 12.38
C ASP A 309 -34.30 10.75 11.61
N ARG A 310 -34.68 10.85 10.32
CA ARG A 310 -34.89 9.68 9.43
C ARG A 310 -33.68 9.35 8.56
N VAL A 311 -32.62 10.15 8.61
CA VAL A 311 -31.39 9.89 7.85
C VAL A 311 -30.83 8.52 8.17
N PHE A 312 -30.91 8.04 9.41
CA PHE A 312 -30.44 6.70 9.76
C PHE A 312 -31.17 5.59 8.98
N ARG A 313 -32.50 5.68 8.86
CA ARG A 313 -33.31 4.74 8.08
C ARG A 313 -33.05 4.90 6.59
N GLY A 314 -32.98 6.14 6.09
CA GLY A 314 -32.65 6.40 4.69
C GLY A 314 -31.23 5.95 4.29
N VAL A 315 -30.24 6.03 5.19
CA VAL A 315 -28.89 5.49 4.99
C VAL A 315 -28.97 3.97 4.90
N THR A 316 -29.75 3.33 5.77
CA THR A 316 -29.95 1.88 5.76
C THR A 316 -30.57 1.46 4.42
N ASP A 317 -31.66 2.09 3.99
CA ASP A 317 -32.30 1.82 2.71
C ASP A 317 -31.35 2.05 1.52
N TYR A 318 -30.55 3.13 1.56
CA TYR A 318 -29.53 3.40 0.56
C TYR A 318 -28.47 2.29 0.49
N VAL A 319 -27.95 1.87 1.65
CA VAL A 319 -26.96 0.78 1.73
C VAL A 319 -27.55 -0.53 1.22
N THR A 320 -28.78 -0.86 1.60
CA THR A 320 -29.51 -2.06 1.13
C THR A 320 -29.66 -2.06 -0.40
N VAL A 321 -30.05 -0.93 -0.99
CA VAL A 321 -30.20 -0.79 -2.45
C VAL A 321 -28.86 -0.92 -3.19
N ILE A 322 -27.77 -0.36 -2.64
CA ILE A 322 -26.45 -0.36 -3.29
C ILE A 322 -25.70 -1.68 -3.09
N MET A 323 -25.82 -2.31 -1.92
CA MET A 323 -25.13 -3.56 -1.57
C MET A 323 -25.93 -4.80 -1.96
N GLY A 324 -27.23 -4.67 -2.26
CA GLY A 324 -28.08 -5.75 -2.72
C GLY A 324 -28.48 -6.74 -1.62
N GLU A 325 -28.36 -6.37 -0.35
CA GLU A 325 -28.96 -7.17 0.74
C GLU A 325 -30.48 -7.12 0.57
N LYS A 326 -31.12 -8.30 0.54
CA LYS A 326 -32.58 -8.45 0.58
C LYS A 326 -33.01 -8.94 1.95
#